data_AF-A0A6P5TWT9-F1
#
_entry.id   AF-A0A6P5TWT9-F1
#
_cell.length_a   1.000
_cell.length_b   1.000
_cell.length_c   1.000
_cell.angle_alpha   90.00
_cell.angle_beta   90.00
_cell.angle_gamma   90.00
#
_symmetry.space_group_name_H-M   'P 1'
#
loop_
_entity.id
_entity.type
_entity.pdbx_description
1 polymer ?
#
loop_
_entity_poly.entity_id
_entity_poly.type
_entity_poly.pdbx_seq_one_letter_code
_entity_poly.pdbx_strand_id
1 'polypeptide(L)'
;MVLTAHFLDGDWMLHKRVLNFCVIQNHKGRTIGRLIEKCLIDWGIERVLTITLDNASANDKAVSYLQSRMKDWSNGDGVHLHMRCYAHIVNLIVTDGLKELHNFVKSIHDAAMWNSTYMMLEAALKFKKAFSRLEDEDGHFKSYFGRGIMPPVEEDWANVVVFVKFLKCFYDFTLRCSATLHATAHTIFHDLFAIDCELAKMSVVGNPLLSNMAQNMKLKYDKYWGSLDSVNQFLLIVVVLDPRYKLDNLSMHIADLYVENDAYVAEKTVGVKDFLFKLYGLYEAGFVSNPTQSCSSSTTSSSIGSSIVTDSSNSSSFGGDRKKAMNEKWKRRQEDKDAVVLSHEIDRYLPDAAKQDIKHFDILNWWRVNASKYPDLAAIARDVLAIPVSTVAS
;
A
#
# COMPACT_ATOMS: atom_id res chain seq x y z
N MET A 1 14.81 -18.21 -4.65
CA MET A 1 13.68 -17.39 -4.17
C MET A 1 13.95 -17.01 -2.73
N VAL A 2 13.65 -15.77 -2.36
CA VAL A 2 13.79 -15.27 -0.99
C VAL A 2 12.40 -15.05 -0.43
N LEU A 3 12.13 -15.54 0.78
CA LEU A 3 10.90 -15.24 1.50
C LEU A 3 11.18 -14.19 2.57
N THR A 4 10.36 -13.15 2.59
CA THR A 4 10.48 -12.04 3.54
C THR A 4 9.12 -11.79 4.19
N ALA A 5 9.08 -11.76 5.51
CA ALA A 5 7.92 -11.33 6.29
C ALA A 5 7.95 -9.81 6.46
N HIS A 6 6.77 -9.21 6.31
CA HIS A 6 6.52 -7.79 6.56
C HIS A 6 5.36 -7.65 7.55
N PHE A 7 5.58 -6.93 8.63
CA PHE A 7 4.56 -6.69 9.66
C PHE A 7 4.89 -5.43 10.47
N LEU A 8 3.88 -4.83 11.09
CA LEU A 8 4.03 -3.76 12.07
C LEU A 8 3.87 -4.36 13.47
N ASP A 9 4.78 -4.03 14.40
CA ASP A 9 4.69 -4.51 15.78
C ASP A 9 3.72 -3.67 16.64
N GLY A 10 3.67 -3.93 17.95
CA GLY A 10 2.83 -3.18 18.90
C GLY A 10 3.22 -1.71 19.03
N ASP A 11 4.48 -1.37 18.71
CA ASP A 11 5.02 -0.02 18.75
C ASP A 11 4.88 0.72 17.42
N TRP A 12 4.20 0.10 16.43
CA TRP A 12 4.03 0.61 15.07
C TRP A 12 5.33 0.72 14.28
N MET A 13 6.32 -0.10 14.62
CA MET A 13 7.58 -0.20 13.90
C MET A 13 7.45 -1.21 12.76
N LEU A 14 7.80 -0.78 11.54
CA LEU A 14 7.74 -1.66 10.36
C LEU A 14 8.92 -2.63 10.39
N HIS A 15 8.60 -3.92 10.44
CA HIS A 15 9.58 -5.00 10.36
C HIS A 15 9.60 -5.62 8.98
N LYS A 16 10.81 -5.78 8.47
CA LYS A 16 11.15 -6.62 7.32
C LYS A 16 12.12 -7.70 7.79
N ARG A 17 11.76 -8.97 7.65
CA ARG A 17 12.56 -10.11 8.12
C ARG A 17 12.68 -11.17 7.05
N VAL A 18 13.90 -11.50 6.65
CA VAL A 18 14.12 -12.62 5.73
C VAL A 18 13.86 -13.91 6.50
N LEU A 19 12.88 -14.69 6.02
CA LEU A 19 12.50 -15.97 6.60
C LEU A 19 13.37 -17.11 6.07
N ASN A 20 13.64 -17.11 4.76
CA ASN A 20 14.36 -18.20 4.10
C ASN A 20 14.93 -17.82 2.73
N PHE A 21 16.03 -18.48 2.34
CA PHE A 21 16.57 -18.51 0.99
C PHE A 21 16.30 -19.90 0.39
N CYS A 22 15.27 -20.00 -0.44
CA CYS A 22 14.84 -21.26 -1.03
C CYS A 22 15.45 -21.44 -2.43
N VAL A 23 16.19 -22.54 -2.62
CA VAL A 23 16.57 -23.01 -3.96
C VAL A 23 15.34 -23.62 -4.63
N ILE A 24 14.93 -23.07 -5.77
CA ILE A 24 13.79 -23.57 -6.53
C ILE A 24 14.32 -24.61 -7.53
N GLN A 25 13.85 -25.85 -7.42
CA GLN A 25 14.23 -26.93 -8.34
C GLN A 25 13.62 -26.78 -9.74
N ASN A 26 12.44 -26.16 -9.83
CA ASN A 26 11.76 -25.85 -11.09
C ASN A 26 10.78 -24.69 -10.91
N HIS A 27 10.57 -23.88 -11.95
CA HIS A 27 9.67 -22.72 -11.91
C HIS A 27 8.17 -23.09 -12.01
N LYS A 28 7.75 -24.28 -11.54
CA LYS A 28 6.32 -24.64 -11.50
C LYS A 28 5.67 -24.06 -10.25
N GLY A 29 4.50 -23.44 -10.41
CA GLY A 29 3.77 -22.80 -9.30
C GLY A 29 3.52 -23.68 -8.09
N ARG A 30 3.20 -24.97 -8.28
CA ARG A 30 3.01 -25.92 -7.16
C ARG A 30 4.28 -26.13 -6.33
N THR A 31 5.45 -26.11 -6.97
CA THR A 31 6.75 -26.24 -6.29
C THR A 31 7.02 -25.00 -5.45
N ILE A 32 6.77 -23.82 -6.03
CA ILE A 32 6.89 -22.53 -5.33
C ILE A 32 5.94 -22.49 -4.13
N GLY A 33 4.66 -22.82 -4.32
CA GLY A 33 3.65 -22.84 -3.26
C GLY A 33 3.99 -23.77 -2.10
N ARG A 34 4.52 -24.98 -2.38
CA ARG A 34 4.99 -25.91 -1.32
C ARG A 34 6.17 -25.38 -0.52
N LEU A 35 7.11 -24.69 -1.19
CA LEU A 35 8.25 -24.08 -0.50
C LEU A 35 7.79 -22.95 0.43
N ILE A 36 6.80 -22.16 -0.02
CA ILE A 36 6.20 -21.11 0.81
C ILE A 36 5.45 -21.71 2.00
N GLU A 37 4.56 -22.68 1.76
CA GLU A 37 3.81 -23.39 2.81
C GLU A 37 4.75 -23.98 3.86
N LYS A 38 5.77 -24.72 3.43
CA LYS A 38 6.77 -25.29 4.34
C LYS A 38 7.46 -24.23 5.17
N CYS A 39 7.91 -23.14 4.54
CA CYS A 39 8.59 -22.06 5.26
C CYS A 39 7.68 -21.41 6.32
N LEU A 40 6.40 -21.20 6.01
CA LEU A 40 5.45 -20.63 6.98
C LEU A 40 5.22 -21.59 8.16
N ILE A 41 5.06 -22.89 7.89
CA ILE A 41 4.92 -23.93 8.94
C ILE A 41 6.19 -23.98 9.82
N ASP A 42 7.38 -24.01 9.21
CA ASP A 42 8.65 -24.11 9.93
C ASP A 42 8.86 -22.90 10.89
N TRP A 43 8.31 -21.73 10.55
CA TRP A 43 8.33 -20.52 11.39
C TRP A 43 7.14 -20.41 12.35
N GLY A 44 6.17 -21.34 12.33
CA GLY A 44 4.95 -21.26 13.13
C GLY A 44 4.01 -20.12 12.72
N ILE A 45 4.08 -19.68 11.47
CA ILE A 45 3.22 -18.61 10.94
C ILE A 45 1.91 -19.24 10.45
N GLU A 46 0.88 -19.11 11.27
CA GLU A 46 -0.45 -19.67 11.01
C GLU A 46 -1.40 -18.68 10.34
N ARG A 47 -1.04 -17.39 10.26
CA ARG A 47 -1.91 -16.36 9.70
C ARG A 47 -1.17 -15.47 8.72
N VAL A 48 -1.73 -15.35 7.52
CA VAL A 48 -1.15 -14.54 6.44
C VAL A 48 -2.26 -13.72 5.80
N LEU A 49 -2.08 -12.40 5.82
CA LEU A 49 -3.02 -11.46 5.20
C LEU A 49 -2.90 -11.49 3.66
N THR A 50 -1.68 -11.29 3.16
CA THR A 50 -1.37 -11.24 1.72
C THR A 50 0.02 -11.80 1.44
N ILE A 51 0.27 -12.21 0.20
CA ILE A 51 1.58 -12.59 -0.33
C ILE A 51 1.82 -11.77 -1.59
N THR A 52 2.92 -11.00 -1.58
CA THR A 52 3.33 -10.20 -2.74
C THR A 52 4.26 -10.98 -3.66
N LEU A 53 3.88 -11.14 -4.92
CA LEU A 53 4.64 -11.89 -5.93
C LEU A 53 4.74 -11.10 -7.24
N ASP A 54 5.74 -11.41 -8.07
CA ASP A 54 5.83 -10.84 -9.42
C ASP A 54 4.71 -11.37 -10.33
N ASN A 55 4.56 -10.76 -11.51
CA ASN A 55 3.46 -11.04 -12.42
C ASN A 55 3.70 -12.29 -13.32
N ALA A 56 4.49 -13.26 -12.87
CA ALA A 56 4.67 -14.53 -13.60
C ALA A 56 3.48 -15.48 -13.40
N SER A 57 3.06 -16.17 -14.46
CA SER A 57 1.93 -17.13 -14.42
C SER A 57 2.15 -18.31 -13.46
N ALA A 58 3.40 -18.62 -13.14
CA ALA A 58 3.73 -19.62 -12.11
C ALA A 58 3.26 -19.18 -10.72
N ASN A 59 3.28 -17.87 -10.42
CA ASN A 59 2.90 -17.35 -9.12
C ASN A 59 1.39 -17.38 -8.92
N ASP A 60 0.58 -17.16 -9.96
CA ASP A 60 -0.87 -17.33 -9.88
C ASP A 60 -1.21 -18.78 -9.42
N LYS A 61 -0.54 -19.79 -10.00
CA LYS A 61 -0.68 -21.20 -9.59
C LYS A 61 -0.16 -21.49 -8.18
N ALA A 62 0.89 -20.79 -7.75
CA ALA A 62 1.44 -20.91 -6.40
C ALA A 62 0.45 -20.37 -5.36
N VAL A 63 -0.18 -19.22 -5.64
CA VAL A 63 -1.19 -18.65 -4.76
C VAL A 63 -2.45 -19.51 -4.73
N SER A 64 -2.94 -20.01 -5.87
CA SER A 64 -4.08 -20.95 -5.87
C SER A 64 -3.81 -22.21 -5.05
N TYR A 65 -2.57 -22.71 -5.08
CA TYR A 65 -2.16 -23.81 -4.19
C TYR A 65 -2.25 -23.39 -2.72
N LEU A 66 -1.69 -22.24 -2.34
CA LEU A 66 -1.72 -21.75 -0.96
C LEU A 66 -3.16 -21.49 -0.47
N GLN A 67 -4.00 -20.83 -1.27
CA GLN A 67 -5.44 -20.63 -0.98
C GLN A 67 -6.15 -21.96 -0.67
N SER A 68 -5.82 -23.04 -1.37
CA SER A 68 -6.44 -24.36 -1.11
C SER A 68 -6.00 -25.01 0.20
N ARG A 69 -4.83 -24.61 0.74
CA ARG A 69 -4.22 -25.17 1.96
C ARG A 69 -4.46 -24.29 3.19
N MET A 70 -4.67 -22.99 2.97
CA MET A 70 -4.70 -21.94 3.98
C MET A 70 -6.12 -21.44 4.29
N LYS A 71 -7.15 -22.27 4.07
CA LYS A 71 -8.56 -21.89 4.34
C LYS A 71 -8.80 -21.49 5.80
N ASP A 72 -7.99 -22.02 6.71
CA ASP A 72 -8.06 -21.71 8.15
C ASP A 72 -7.08 -20.58 8.57
N TRP A 73 -6.24 -20.08 7.65
CA TRP A 73 -5.12 -19.16 7.93
C TRP A 73 -5.36 -17.71 7.46
N SER A 74 -6.29 -17.50 6.54
CA SER A 74 -6.64 -16.18 6.00
C SER A 74 -7.88 -15.58 6.67
N ASN A 75 -8.06 -14.25 6.55
CA ASN A 75 -9.25 -13.50 6.94
C ASN A 75 -10.49 -13.87 6.08
N GLY A 76 -10.77 -15.16 5.86
CA GLY A 76 -11.82 -15.69 4.98
C GLY A 76 -11.31 -16.44 3.75
N ASP A 77 -12.12 -16.45 2.68
CA ASP A 77 -12.06 -17.19 1.40
C ASP A 77 -10.72 -17.20 0.61
N GLY A 78 -9.70 -16.47 1.07
CA GLY A 78 -8.39 -16.39 0.44
C GLY A 78 -8.34 -15.56 -0.84
N VAL A 79 -9.46 -14.94 -1.26
CA VAL A 79 -9.60 -14.24 -2.55
C VAL A 79 -8.56 -13.12 -2.73
N HIS A 80 -8.24 -12.42 -1.65
CA HIS A 80 -7.29 -11.29 -1.65
C HIS A 80 -5.86 -11.66 -1.24
N LEU A 81 -5.52 -12.95 -1.20
CA LEU A 81 -4.18 -13.42 -0.79
C LEU A 81 -3.08 -12.95 -1.75
N HIS A 82 -3.37 -12.82 -3.05
CA HIS A 82 -2.36 -12.41 -4.04
C HIS A 82 -2.25 -10.88 -4.11
N MET A 83 -1.12 -10.32 -3.69
CA MET A 83 -0.72 -8.96 -4.05
C MET A 83 0.26 -9.02 -5.22
N ARG A 84 0.00 -8.31 -6.31
CA ARG A 84 0.94 -8.23 -7.44
C ARG A 84 2.05 -7.23 -7.12
N CYS A 85 3.26 -7.49 -7.59
CA CYS A 85 4.37 -6.56 -7.50
C CYS A 85 4.18 -5.37 -8.45
N TYR A 86 3.95 -4.19 -7.90
CA TYR A 86 3.72 -2.97 -8.68
C TYR A 86 4.97 -2.43 -9.35
N ALA A 87 6.13 -2.55 -8.71
CA ALA A 87 7.42 -2.23 -9.35
C ALA A 87 7.61 -3.06 -10.63
N HIS A 88 7.23 -4.34 -10.58
CA HIS A 88 7.31 -5.23 -11.74
C HIS A 88 6.27 -4.86 -12.82
N ILE A 89 5.03 -4.55 -12.43
CA ILE A 89 4.00 -4.09 -13.38
C ILE A 89 4.44 -2.81 -14.10
N VAL A 90 4.93 -1.80 -13.37
CA VAL A 90 5.44 -0.57 -13.98
C VAL A 90 6.65 -0.85 -14.88
N ASN A 91 7.54 -1.74 -14.47
CA ASN A 91 8.63 -2.18 -15.35
C ASN A 91 8.10 -2.80 -16.66
N LEU A 92 7.05 -3.62 -16.62
CA LEU A 92 6.43 -4.17 -17.83
C LEU A 92 5.77 -3.08 -18.69
N ILE A 93 5.13 -2.09 -18.08
CA ILE A 93 4.52 -0.94 -18.78
C ILE A 93 5.59 -0.14 -19.52
N VAL A 94 6.62 0.33 -18.81
CA VAL A 94 7.71 1.11 -19.41
C VAL A 94 8.43 0.32 -20.48
N THR A 95 8.79 -0.95 -20.20
CA THR A 95 9.47 -1.80 -21.18
C THR A 95 8.67 -1.98 -22.47
N ASP A 96 7.33 -2.03 -22.39
CA ASP A 96 6.49 -2.08 -23.60
C ASP A 96 6.57 -0.78 -24.40
N GLY A 97 6.51 0.38 -23.72
CA GLY A 97 6.66 1.68 -24.37
C GLY A 97 8.02 1.85 -25.06
N LEU A 98 9.08 1.39 -24.41
CA LEU A 98 10.44 1.48 -24.95
C LEU A 98 10.68 0.64 -26.21
N LYS A 99 9.78 -0.28 -26.56
CA LYS A 99 9.88 -1.01 -27.84
C LYS A 99 9.76 -0.09 -29.05
N GLU A 100 9.02 1.01 -28.93
CA GLU A 100 8.94 2.04 -29.99
C GLU A 100 10.31 2.72 -30.23
N LEU A 101 11.17 2.75 -29.21
CA LEU A 101 12.51 3.30 -29.28
C LEU A 101 13.57 2.32 -29.78
N HIS A 102 13.23 1.05 -29.98
CA HIS A 102 14.17 0.00 -30.36
C HIS A 102 14.84 0.26 -31.73
N ASN A 103 14.25 1.13 -32.56
CA ASN A 103 14.84 1.61 -33.81
C ASN A 103 15.87 2.76 -33.62
N PHE A 104 15.78 3.52 -32.54
CA PHE A 104 16.68 4.66 -32.23
C PHE A 104 17.80 4.28 -31.25
N VAL A 105 17.58 3.26 -30.42
CA VAL A 105 18.43 2.95 -29.26
C VAL A 105 18.84 1.48 -29.25
N LYS A 106 19.33 0.97 -30.39
CA LYS A 106 19.76 -0.43 -30.58
C LYS A 106 20.89 -0.86 -29.63
N SER A 107 21.60 0.07 -29.01
CA SER A 107 22.75 -0.18 -28.13
C SER A 107 22.42 -0.25 -26.63
N ILE A 108 21.18 0.01 -26.20
CA ILE A 108 20.82 0.05 -24.76
C ILE A 108 19.99 -1.17 -24.32
N HIS A 109 19.54 -2.00 -25.27
CA HIS A 109 18.53 -3.02 -24.97
C HIS A 109 19.05 -4.28 -24.28
N ASP A 110 20.34 -4.57 -24.34
CA ASP A 110 20.85 -5.83 -23.79
C ASP A 110 21.34 -5.62 -22.35
N ALA A 111 20.43 -5.93 -21.42
CA ALA A 111 20.65 -6.23 -20.00
C ALA A 111 20.52 -5.10 -18.94
N ALA A 112 20.01 -3.91 -19.25
CA ALA A 112 19.77 -2.88 -18.22
C ALA A 112 18.27 -2.63 -17.97
N MET A 113 17.84 -2.66 -16.70
CA MET A 113 16.54 -2.12 -16.29
C MET A 113 16.37 -0.70 -16.86
N TRP A 114 15.19 -0.34 -17.36
CA TRP A 114 14.91 1.01 -17.90
C TRP A 114 15.27 2.15 -16.93
N ASN A 115 15.33 1.87 -15.62
CA ASN A 115 15.88 2.74 -14.59
C ASN A 115 17.30 3.24 -14.91
N SER A 116 18.15 2.36 -15.41
CA SER A 116 19.54 2.69 -15.79
C SER A 116 19.55 3.60 -17.01
N THR A 117 18.67 3.35 -17.99
CA THR A 117 18.50 4.21 -19.16
C THR A 117 18.03 5.60 -18.76
N TYR A 118 17.03 5.69 -17.87
CA TYR A 118 16.57 6.96 -17.31
C TYR A 118 17.72 7.71 -16.64
N MET A 119 18.45 7.06 -15.71
CA MET A 119 19.56 7.69 -15.00
C MET A 119 20.68 8.15 -15.95
N MET A 120 21.00 7.33 -16.95
CA MET A 120 22.00 7.66 -17.98
C MET A 120 21.58 8.89 -18.78
N LEU A 121 20.33 8.97 -19.24
CA LEU A 121 19.83 10.11 -20.01
C LEU A 121 19.71 11.38 -19.15
N GLU A 122 19.22 11.25 -17.91
CA GLU A 122 19.16 12.36 -16.95
C GLU A 122 20.56 12.92 -16.66
N ALA A 123 21.57 12.05 -16.53
CA ALA A 123 22.96 12.46 -16.38
C ALA A 123 23.51 13.11 -17.67
N ALA A 124 23.28 12.48 -18.83
CA ALA A 124 23.76 12.98 -20.12
C ALA A 124 23.27 14.41 -20.41
N LEU A 125 22.01 14.72 -20.06
CA LEU A 125 21.45 16.07 -20.20
C LEU A 125 22.25 17.14 -19.44
N LYS A 126 22.77 16.81 -18.26
CA LYS A 126 23.61 17.73 -17.45
C LYS A 126 24.95 18.03 -18.15
N PHE A 127 25.41 17.12 -19.00
CA PHE A 127 26.67 17.21 -19.74
C PHE A 127 26.50 17.58 -21.22
N LYS A 128 25.32 18.00 -21.69
CA LYS A 128 25.08 18.39 -23.09
C LYS A 128 26.18 19.30 -23.67
N LYS A 129 26.56 20.35 -22.93
CA LYS A 129 27.64 21.28 -23.35
C LYS A 129 29.01 20.63 -23.44
N ALA A 130 29.29 19.61 -22.61
CA ALA A 130 30.54 18.87 -22.67
C ALA A 130 30.61 18.00 -23.92
N PHE A 131 29.49 17.39 -24.35
CA PHE A 131 29.43 16.67 -25.64
C PHE A 131 29.70 17.61 -26.82
N SER A 132 29.14 18.82 -26.83
CA SER A 132 29.44 19.82 -27.87
C SER A 132 30.92 20.17 -27.92
N ARG A 133 31.54 20.44 -26.77
CA ARG A 133 32.99 20.74 -26.70
C ARG A 133 33.85 19.56 -27.13
N LEU A 134 33.44 18.33 -26.79
CA LEU A 134 34.18 17.14 -27.18
C LEU A 134 34.16 16.93 -28.70
N GLU A 135 33.05 17.29 -29.37
CA GLU A 135 33.00 17.28 -30.84
C GLU A 135 33.94 18.31 -31.48
N ASP A 136 34.09 19.48 -30.86
CA ASP A 136 34.97 20.54 -31.34
C ASP A 136 36.46 20.24 -31.07
N GLU A 137 36.77 19.66 -29.91
CA GLU A 137 38.15 19.52 -29.39
C GLU A 137 38.77 18.13 -29.69
N ASP A 138 37.99 17.05 -29.77
CA ASP A 138 38.47 15.70 -30.01
C ASP A 138 38.10 15.20 -31.42
N GLY A 139 39.09 15.20 -32.33
CA GLY A 139 38.93 14.68 -33.69
C GLY A 139 38.55 13.19 -33.76
N HIS A 140 38.76 12.43 -32.67
CA HIS A 140 38.34 11.03 -32.55
C HIS A 140 36.93 10.87 -31.96
N PHE A 141 36.28 11.93 -31.46
CA PHE A 141 34.95 11.85 -30.86
C PHE A 141 33.94 11.15 -31.76
N LYS A 142 33.94 11.49 -33.06
CA LYS A 142 33.05 10.88 -34.06
C LYS A 142 33.32 9.39 -34.28
N SER A 143 34.54 8.93 -34.03
CA SER A 143 34.93 7.52 -34.19
C SER A 143 34.44 6.62 -33.05
N TYR A 144 34.04 7.18 -31.91
CA TYR A 144 33.39 6.44 -30.82
C TYR A 144 31.98 5.98 -31.18
N PHE A 145 31.32 6.69 -32.09
CA PHE A 145 30.02 6.28 -32.62
C PHE A 145 30.30 5.31 -33.77
N GLY A 146 29.76 4.08 -33.66
CA GLY A 146 29.99 3.02 -34.65
C GLY A 146 29.60 3.43 -36.08
N ARG A 147 29.98 2.62 -37.08
CA ARG A 147 29.74 2.96 -38.49
C ARG A 147 28.27 3.35 -38.75
N GLY A 148 28.07 4.59 -39.20
CA GLY A 148 26.75 5.13 -39.56
C GLY A 148 25.98 5.79 -38.42
N ILE A 149 26.56 5.91 -37.21
CA ILE A 149 25.97 6.63 -36.08
C ILE A 149 26.72 7.95 -35.92
N MET A 150 25.98 9.06 -35.87
CA MET A 150 26.55 10.39 -35.62
C MET A 150 26.38 10.79 -34.14
N PRO A 151 27.17 11.75 -33.64
CA PRO A 151 26.92 12.36 -32.34
C PRO A 151 25.49 12.94 -32.24
N PRO A 152 24.91 13.00 -31.03
CA PRO A 152 23.56 13.53 -30.84
C PRO A 152 23.42 14.99 -31.29
N VAL A 153 22.44 15.29 -32.14
CA VAL A 153 22.15 16.65 -32.62
C VAL A 153 21.16 17.37 -31.69
N GLU A 154 20.93 18.67 -31.92
CA GLU A 154 20.01 19.48 -31.11
C GLU A 154 18.59 18.89 -31.01
N GLU A 155 18.10 18.27 -32.08
CA GLU A 155 16.81 17.57 -32.09
C GLU A 155 16.80 16.34 -31.16
N ASP A 156 17.89 15.56 -31.13
CA ASP A 156 18.03 14.42 -30.20
C ASP A 156 17.99 14.90 -28.76
N TRP A 157 18.71 15.98 -28.44
CA TRP A 157 18.70 16.57 -27.10
C TRP A 157 17.31 17.07 -26.70
N ALA A 158 16.58 17.71 -27.62
CA ALA A 158 15.20 18.14 -27.38
C ALA A 158 14.29 16.94 -27.08
N ASN A 159 14.42 15.85 -27.84
CA ASN A 159 13.68 14.61 -27.62
C ASN A 159 14.03 13.98 -26.25
N VAL A 160 15.31 13.91 -25.89
CA VAL A 160 15.77 13.38 -24.60
C VAL A 160 15.20 14.18 -23.42
N VAL A 161 15.11 15.52 -23.52
CA VAL A 161 14.52 16.35 -22.45
C VAL A 161 13.07 15.95 -22.18
N VAL A 162 12.25 15.83 -23.22
CA VAL A 162 10.84 15.46 -23.06
C VAL A 162 10.71 14.02 -22.56
N PHE A 163 11.55 13.13 -23.09
CA PHE A 163 11.57 11.72 -22.73
C PHE A 163 11.97 11.47 -21.27
N VAL A 164 13.03 12.14 -20.77
CA VAL A 164 13.45 12.06 -19.36
C VAL A 164 12.33 12.61 -18.46
N LYS A 165 11.71 13.73 -18.83
CA LYS A 165 10.58 14.27 -18.06
C LYS A 165 9.41 13.29 -17.97
N PHE A 166 9.11 12.59 -19.07
CA PHE A 166 8.08 11.55 -19.11
C PHE A 166 8.44 10.33 -18.24
N LEU A 167 9.65 9.77 -18.41
CA LEU A 167 10.08 8.60 -17.64
C LEU A 167 10.25 8.87 -16.14
N LYS A 168 10.44 10.13 -15.75
CA LYS A 168 10.64 10.53 -14.37
C LYS A 168 9.50 10.08 -13.46
N CYS A 169 8.24 10.16 -13.89
CA CYS A 169 7.12 9.77 -13.03
C CYS A 169 7.17 8.28 -12.67
N PHE A 170 7.53 7.42 -13.63
CA PHE A 170 7.72 5.99 -13.41
C PHE A 170 8.94 5.70 -12.54
N TYR A 171 10.04 6.44 -12.75
CA TYR A 171 11.27 6.28 -11.98
C TYR A 171 11.03 6.60 -10.50
N ASP A 172 10.42 7.76 -10.24
CA ASP A 172 10.08 8.21 -8.89
C ASP A 172 9.10 7.22 -8.22
N PHE A 173 8.12 6.68 -8.96
CA PHE A 173 7.24 5.61 -8.48
C PHE A 173 8.02 4.34 -8.08
N THR A 174 8.92 3.89 -8.95
CA THR A 174 9.70 2.66 -8.73
C THR A 174 10.58 2.79 -7.50
N LEU A 175 11.18 3.95 -7.29
CA LEU A 175 11.95 4.26 -6.09
C LEU A 175 11.06 4.26 -4.84
N ARG A 176 9.87 4.88 -4.90
CA ARG A 176 8.93 4.90 -3.77
C ARG A 176 8.45 3.51 -3.38
N CYS A 177 8.00 2.69 -4.33
CA CYS A 177 7.48 1.36 -4.03
C CYS A 177 8.57 0.34 -3.61
N SER A 178 9.83 0.60 -3.96
CA SER A 178 10.98 -0.24 -3.57
C SER A 178 11.56 0.14 -2.20
N ALA A 179 11.09 1.23 -1.60
CA ALA A 179 11.52 1.66 -0.28
C ALA A 179 11.21 0.59 0.78
N THR A 180 12.18 0.31 1.64
CA THR A 180 12.12 -0.82 2.59
C THR A 180 11.87 -0.43 4.03
N LEU A 181 12.02 0.86 4.36
CA LEU A 181 11.99 1.37 5.74
C LEU A 181 10.70 2.12 6.09
N HIS A 182 9.79 2.28 5.14
CA HIS A 182 8.54 3.03 5.31
C HIS A 182 7.37 2.25 4.74
N ALA A 183 6.18 2.42 5.32
CA ALA A 183 4.96 1.84 4.76
C ALA A 183 4.65 2.49 3.40
N THR A 184 4.54 1.71 2.33
CA THR A 184 4.32 2.23 0.98
C THR A 184 2.90 2.01 0.46
N ALA A 185 2.16 1.05 1.04
CA ALA A 185 0.84 0.64 0.53
C ALA A 185 -0.13 1.82 0.35
N HIS A 186 -0.08 2.80 1.26
CA HIS A 186 -0.99 3.93 1.29
C HIS A 186 -0.80 4.97 0.19
N THR A 187 0.35 5.00 -0.48
CA THR A 187 0.59 5.95 -1.58
C THR A 187 0.30 5.36 -2.95
N ILE A 188 0.22 4.02 -3.07
CA ILE A 188 0.21 3.34 -4.35
C ILE A 188 -1.01 3.69 -5.21
N PHE A 189 -2.18 3.85 -4.60
CA PHE A 189 -3.37 4.22 -5.36
C PHE A 189 -3.20 5.56 -6.06
N HIS A 190 -2.83 6.61 -5.33
CA HIS A 190 -2.59 7.95 -5.88
C HIS A 190 -1.43 7.98 -6.87
N ASP A 191 -0.38 7.21 -6.59
CA ASP A 191 0.77 7.08 -7.49
C ASP A 191 0.38 6.45 -8.84
N LEU A 192 -0.47 5.42 -8.84
CA LEU A 192 -0.95 4.77 -10.05
C LEU A 192 -1.94 5.67 -10.81
N PHE A 193 -2.82 6.37 -10.09
CA PHE A 193 -3.68 7.39 -10.67
C PHE A 193 -2.87 8.51 -11.35
N ALA A 194 -1.76 8.94 -10.74
CA ALA A 194 -0.86 9.93 -11.34
C ALA A 194 -0.18 9.40 -12.62
N ILE A 195 0.21 8.11 -12.64
CA ILE A 195 0.72 7.45 -13.85
C ILE A 195 -0.34 7.45 -14.95
N ASP A 196 -1.59 7.12 -14.62
CA ASP A 196 -2.71 7.12 -15.55
C ASP A 196 -2.91 8.50 -16.21
N CYS A 197 -2.96 9.54 -15.39
CA CYS A 197 -3.07 10.94 -15.83
C CYS A 197 -1.89 11.34 -16.74
N GLU A 198 -0.66 10.98 -16.39
CA GLU A 198 0.52 11.32 -17.20
C GLU A 198 0.53 10.55 -18.54
N LEU A 199 0.10 9.28 -18.55
CA LEU A 199 -0.09 8.50 -19.78
C LEU A 199 -1.16 9.11 -20.67
N ALA A 200 -2.31 9.48 -20.11
CA ALA A 200 -3.40 10.11 -20.84
C ALA A 200 -2.93 11.43 -21.48
N LYS A 201 -2.26 12.28 -20.70
CA LYS A 201 -1.69 13.55 -21.17
C LYS A 201 -0.67 13.34 -22.30
N MET A 202 0.27 12.40 -22.14
CA MET A 202 1.33 12.15 -23.11
C MET A 202 0.82 11.51 -24.39
N SER A 203 -0.31 10.81 -24.33
CA SER A 203 -0.99 10.21 -25.49
C SER A 203 -1.57 11.22 -26.47
N VAL A 204 -1.64 12.51 -26.10
CA VAL A 204 -2.17 13.61 -26.94
C VAL A 204 -1.12 14.66 -27.28
N VAL A 205 0.14 14.45 -26.89
CA VAL A 205 1.23 15.38 -27.18
C VAL A 205 1.57 15.35 -28.67
N GLY A 206 1.87 16.51 -29.25
CA GLY A 206 2.16 16.66 -30.69
C GLY A 206 3.44 15.97 -31.19
N ASN A 207 4.18 15.25 -30.35
CA ASN A 207 5.31 14.42 -30.76
C ASN A 207 4.80 12.98 -31.02
N PRO A 208 4.78 12.50 -32.28
CA PRO A 208 4.19 11.21 -32.62
C PRO A 208 4.86 10.02 -31.92
N LEU A 209 6.17 10.09 -31.69
CA LEU A 209 6.92 9.02 -31.02
C LEU A 209 6.47 8.88 -29.56
N LEU A 210 6.41 10.00 -28.83
CA LEU A 210 5.99 10.02 -27.43
C LEU A 210 4.51 9.66 -27.28
N SER A 211 3.66 10.15 -28.20
CA SER A 211 2.24 9.82 -28.24
C SER A 211 2.03 8.31 -28.42
N ASN A 212 2.70 7.68 -29.41
CA ASN A 212 2.58 6.24 -29.65
C ASN A 212 3.10 5.42 -28.48
N MET A 213 4.24 5.82 -27.90
CA MET A 213 4.78 5.18 -26.72
C MET A 213 3.80 5.25 -25.53
N ALA A 214 3.24 6.44 -25.25
CA ALA A 214 2.29 6.63 -24.17
C ALA A 214 1.01 5.79 -24.38
N GLN A 215 0.50 5.71 -25.61
CA GLN A 215 -0.64 4.87 -25.95
C GLN A 215 -0.36 3.38 -25.72
N ASN A 216 0.82 2.88 -26.13
CA ASN A 216 1.22 1.49 -25.88
C ASN A 216 1.40 1.20 -24.39
N MET A 217 2.02 2.13 -23.65
CA MET A 217 2.13 2.04 -22.20
C MET A 217 0.76 2.05 -21.52
N LYS A 218 -0.19 2.86 -22.02
CA LYS A 218 -1.56 2.92 -21.53
C LYS A 218 -2.31 1.61 -21.77
N LEU A 219 -2.22 1.01 -22.95
CA LEU A 219 -2.78 -0.33 -23.20
C LEU A 219 -2.22 -1.38 -22.23
N LYS A 220 -0.92 -1.30 -21.94
CA LYS A 220 -0.28 -2.20 -20.98
C LYS A 220 -0.71 -1.90 -19.54
N TYR A 221 -0.88 -0.63 -19.18
CA TYR A 221 -1.41 -0.19 -17.90
C TYR A 221 -2.84 -0.72 -17.70
N ASP A 222 -3.72 -0.55 -18.69
CA ASP A 222 -5.13 -0.94 -18.62
C ASP A 222 -5.31 -2.46 -18.45
N LYS A 223 -4.39 -3.26 -18.97
CA LYS A 223 -4.36 -4.71 -18.73
C LYS A 223 -4.25 -5.06 -17.23
N TYR A 224 -3.57 -4.22 -16.44
CA TYR A 224 -3.31 -4.47 -15.02
C TYR A 224 -4.16 -3.62 -14.09
N TRP A 225 -4.59 -2.44 -14.55
CA TRP A 225 -5.25 -1.42 -13.73
C TRP A 225 -6.46 -0.74 -14.39
N GLY A 226 -6.85 -1.16 -15.60
CA GLY A 226 -8.01 -0.60 -16.29
C GLY A 226 -9.35 -1.01 -15.65
N SER A 227 -9.35 -2.02 -14.79
CA SER A 227 -10.51 -2.46 -14.01
C SER A 227 -10.14 -2.60 -12.54
N LEU A 228 -10.86 -1.89 -11.66
CA LEU A 228 -10.72 -2.00 -10.21
C LEU A 228 -11.09 -3.38 -9.66
N ASP A 229 -11.84 -4.19 -10.42
CA ASP A 229 -12.17 -5.58 -10.05
C ASP A 229 -10.93 -6.47 -10.01
N SER A 230 -9.91 -6.14 -10.79
CA SER A 230 -8.64 -6.86 -10.82
C SER A 230 -7.64 -6.39 -9.76
N VAL A 231 -7.94 -5.24 -9.11
CA VAL A 231 -7.09 -4.65 -8.08
C VAL A 231 -7.36 -5.34 -6.75
N ASN A 232 -6.30 -5.64 -6.01
CA ASN A 232 -6.44 -6.20 -4.68
C ASN A 232 -7.12 -5.16 -3.75
N GLN A 233 -8.29 -5.52 -3.20
CA GLN A 233 -9.13 -4.63 -2.40
C GLN A 233 -8.42 -4.06 -1.18
N PHE A 234 -7.39 -4.72 -0.63
CA PHE A 234 -6.60 -4.15 0.45
C PHE A 234 -5.96 -2.80 0.09
N LEU A 235 -5.63 -2.55 -1.17
CA LEU A 235 -5.09 -1.25 -1.58
C LEU A 235 -6.13 -0.13 -1.48
N LEU A 236 -7.39 -0.46 -1.79
CA LEU A 236 -8.50 0.48 -1.65
C LEU A 236 -8.80 0.71 -0.16
N ILE A 237 -8.73 -0.34 0.67
CA ILE A 237 -8.86 -0.23 2.12
C ILE A 237 -7.76 0.66 2.71
N VAL A 238 -6.51 0.56 2.24
CA VAL A 238 -5.44 1.40 2.76
C VAL A 238 -5.70 2.89 2.47
N VAL A 239 -6.26 3.24 1.30
CA VAL A 239 -6.68 4.62 1.00
C VAL A 239 -7.80 5.08 1.94
N VAL A 240 -8.80 4.22 2.18
CA VAL A 240 -9.91 4.53 3.09
C VAL A 240 -9.40 4.72 4.53
N LEU A 241 -8.44 3.91 4.97
CA LEU A 241 -7.78 4.02 6.27
C LEU A 241 -6.73 5.14 6.34
N ASP A 242 -6.47 5.86 5.25
CA ASP A 242 -5.71 7.11 5.33
C ASP A 242 -6.64 8.24 5.79
N PRO A 243 -6.40 8.84 6.97
CA PRO A 243 -7.28 9.86 7.54
C PRO A 243 -7.32 11.16 6.73
N ARG A 244 -6.43 11.34 5.74
CA ARG A 244 -6.45 12.46 4.79
C ARG A 244 -7.41 12.26 3.63
N TYR A 245 -7.64 11.01 3.22
CA TYR A 245 -8.32 10.69 1.97
C TYR A 245 -9.70 10.09 2.23
N LYS A 246 -9.76 9.00 3.01
CA LYS A 246 -11.00 8.30 3.34
C LYS A 246 -11.78 7.86 2.09
N LEU A 247 -13.04 7.47 2.29
CA LEU A 247 -13.91 6.95 1.24
C LEU A 247 -14.26 8.00 0.18
N ASP A 248 -14.40 9.27 0.58
CA ASP A 248 -14.79 10.36 -0.33
C ASP A 248 -13.72 10.64 -1.38
N ASN A 249 -12.43 10.67 -1.00
CA ASN A 249 -11.34 10.84 -1.96
C ASN A 249 -11.23 9.65 -2.93
N LEU A 250 -11.43 8.43 -2.44
CA LEU A 250 -11.46 7.25 -3.29
C LEU A 250 -12.59 7.35 -4.32
N SER A 251 -13.82 7.68 -3.88
CA SER A 251 -14.98 7.86 -4.76
C SER A 251 -14.72 8.91 -5.84
N MET A 252 -14.14 10.06 -5.45
CA MET A 252 -13.76 11.13 -6.38
C MET A 252 -12.78 10.64 -7.46
N HIS A 253 -11.71 9.94 -7.09
CA HIS A 253 -10.74 9.42 -8.07
C HIS A 253 -11.32 8.31 -8.96
N ILE A 254 -12.24 7.48 -8.45
CA ILE A 254 -12.94 6.49 -9.28
C ILE A 254 -13.82 7.21 -10.32
N ALA A 255 -14.50 8.29 -9.94
CA ALA A 255 -15.29 9.10 -10.87
C ALA A 255 -14.42 9.74 -11.97
N ASP A 256 -13.20 10.18 -11.64
CA ASP A 256 -12.24 10.70 -12.61
C ASP A 256 -11.76 9.63 -13.60
N LEU A 257 -11.54 8.39 -13.14
CA LEU A 257 -11.11 7.26 -13.99
C LEU A 257 -12.23 6.73 -14.89
N TYR A 258 -13.46 6.72 -14.39
CA TYR A 258 -14.63 6.13 -15.05
C TYR A 258 -15.70 7.20 -15.31
N VAL A 259 -15.33 8.17 -16.14
CA VAL A 259 -16.16 9.31 -16.53
C VAL A 259 -17.55 8.86 -16.98
N GLU A 260 -18.58 9.56 -16.48
CA GLU A 260 -20.01 9.31 -16.78
C GLU A 260 -20.55 7.93 -16.36
N ASN A 261 -19.89 7.24 -15.42
CA ASN A 261 -20.35 5.95 -14.90
C ASN A 261 -20.66 5.97 -13.40
N ASP A 262 -21.61 6.82 -13.00
CA ASP A 262 -22.03 7.00 -11.60
C ASP A 262 -22.46 5.67 -10.94
N ALA A 263 -23.07 4.76 -11.71
CA ALA A 263 -23.46 3.44 -11.24
C ALA A 263 -22.25 2.60 -10.81
N TYR A 264 -21.19 2.59 -11.61
CA TYR A 264 -19.94 1.88 -11.27
C TYR A 264 -19.21 2.53 -10.09
N VAL A 265 -19.17 3.86 -10.03
CA VAL A 265 -18.59 4.61 -8.89
C VAL A 265 -19.31 4.22 -7.59
N ALA A 266 -20.65 4.24 -7.60
CA ALA A 266 -21.46 3.86 -6.45
C ALA A 266 -21.26 2.40 -6.06
N GLU A 267 -21.32 1.47 -7.04
CA GLU A 267 -21.11 0.04 -6.81
C GLU A 267 -19.74 -0.22 -6.16
N LYS A 268 -18.67 0.37 -6.69
CA LYS A 268 -17.31 0.18 -6.16
C LYS A 268 -17.12 0.81 -4.80
N THR A 269 -17.65 2.01 -4.58
CA THR A 269 -17.55 2.70 -3.29
C THR A 269 -18.28 1.93 -2.19
N VAL A 270 -19.48 1.43 -2.48
CA VAL A 270 -20.24 0.57 -1.56
C VAL A 270 -19.50 -0.75 -1.32
N GLY A 271 -19.00 -1.40 -2.38
CA GLY A 271 -18.25 -2.65 -2.26
C GLY A 271 -17.00 -2.53 -1.40
N VAL A 272 -16.25 -1.42 -1.49
CA VAL A 272 -15.08 -1.16 -0.62
C VAL A 272 -15.51 -0.94 0.83
N LYS A 273 -16.61 -0.21 1.06
CA LYS A 273 -17.17 -0.01 2.40
C LYS A 273 -17.62 -1.34 3.00
N ASP A 274 -18.35 -2.15 2.26
CA ASP A 274 -18.82 -3.48 2.69
C ASP A 274 -17.65 -4.42 2.99
N PHE A 275 -16.58 -4.37 2.18
CA PHE A 275 -15.36 -5.11 2.45
C PHE A 275 -14.67 -4.66 3.75
N LEU A 276 -14.63 -3.35 4.03
CA LEU A 276 -14.13 -2.84 5.32
C LEU A 276 -14.96 -3.35 6.50
N PHE A 277 -16.29 -3.38 6.39
CA PHE A 277 -17.17 -3.97 7.42
C PHE A 277 -16.94 -5.47 7.60
N LYS A 278 -16.77 -6.22 6.51
CA LYS A 278 -16.42 -7.65 6.57
C LYS A 278 -15.09 -7.86 7.30
N LEU A 279 -14.06 -7.07 6.97
CA LEU A 279 -12.77 -7.12 7.67
C LEU A 279 -12.94 -6.78 9.14
N TYR A 280 -13.69 -5.72 9.47
CA TYR A 280 -13.96 -5.32 10.84
C TYR A 280 -14.55 -6.45 11.68
N GLY A 281 -15.59 -7.13 11.20
CA GLY A 281 -16.20 -8.25 11.93
C GLY A 281 -15.23 -9.40 12.19
N LEU A 282 -14.23 -9.62 11.33
CA LEU A 282 -13.19 -10.63 11.55
C LEU A 282 -12.21 -10.24 12.66
N TYR A 283 -11.89 -8.95 12.78
CA TYR A 283 -11.00 -8.46 13.84
C TYR A 283 -11.73 -8.40 15.19
N GLU A 284 -12.99 -7.97 15.19
CA GLU A 284 -13.85 -7.94 16.39
C GLU A 284 -14.09 -9.34 16.98
N ALA A 285 -14.30 -10.36 16.13
CA ALA A 285 -14.51 -11.75 16.56
C ALA A 285 -13.27 -12.41 17.20
N GLY A 286 -12.17 -11.67 17.41
CA GLY A 286 -11.00 -12.15 18.13
C GLY A 286 -10.07 -13.04 17.32
N PHE A 287 -10.22 -13.10 15.99
CA PHE A 287 -9.24 -13.79 15.14
C PHE A 287 -7.83 -13.22 15.39
N VAL A 288 -7.69 -11.91 15.64
CA VAL A 288 -6.43 -11.25 16.07
C VAL A 288 -6.37 -11.14 17.59
N SER A 289 -5.96 -12.22 18.25
CA SER A 289 -5.48 -12.12 19.64
C SER A 289 -4.18 -11.32 19.65
N ASN A 290 -4.23 -10.04 19.99
CA ASN A 290 -3.02 -9.32 20.42
C ASN A 290 -2.54 -9.94 21.75
N PRO A 291 -1.24 -10.21 21.93
CA PRO A 291 -0.67 -10.43 23.25
C PRO A 291 -0.50 -9.05 23.93
N THR A 292 -1.60 -8.34 24.17
CA THR A 292 -1.60 -7.21 25.10
C THR A 292 -1.86 -7.76 26.49
N GLN A 293 -0.76 -7.95 27.20
CA GLN A 293 -0.60 -8.00 28.65
C GLN A 293 -1.87 -7.57 29.40
N SER A 294 -2.63 -8.54 29.91
CA SER A 294 -3.63 -8.27 30.93
C SER A 294 -2.87 -7.86 32.20
N CYS A 295 -2.83 -6.57 32.49
CA CYS A 295 -2.53 -6.11 33.83
C CYS A 295 -3.75 -6.41 34.72
N SER A 296 -3.87 -7.67 35.14
CA SER A 296 -4.71 -8.04 36.28
C SER A 296 -4.09 -7.41 37.52
N SER A 297 -4.58 -6.22 37.88
CA SER A 297 -4.42 -5.65 39.20
C SER A 297 -5.10 -6.59 40.19
N SER A 298 -4.32 -7.52 40.74
CA SER A 298 -4.68 -8.39 41.84
C SER A 298 -4.64 -7.57 43.12
N THR A 299 -5.71 -6.84 43.41
CA THR A 299 -5.92 -6.32 44.77
C THR A 299 -6.43 -7.46 45.63
N THR A 300 -5.50 -8.14 46.28
CA THR A 300 -5.77 -8.97 47.45
C THR A 300 -6.21 -8.04 48.58
N SER A 301 -7.48 -8.13 48.99
CA SER A 301 -7.92 -7.56 50.26
C SER A 301 -8.49 -8.69 51.11
N SER A 302 -7.60 -9.25 51.92
CA SER A 302 -7.87 -10.15 53.03
C SER A 302 -8.90 -9.56 53.99
N SER A 303 -9.93 -10.36 54.27
CA SER A 303 -10.89 -10.16 55.35
C SER A 303 -10.19 -10.24 56.71
N ILE A 304 -10.17 -9.12 57.43
CA ILE A 304 -9.97 -9.09 58.88
C ILE A 304 -11.19 -8.39 59.46
N GLY A 305 -12.01 -9.19 60.16
CA GLY A 305 -13.09 -8.69 60.98
C GLY A 305 -12.53 -7.94 62.18
N SER A 306 -13.10 -6.77 62.46
CA SER A 306 -13.03 -6.17 63.79
C SER A 306 -14.36 -5.49 64.06
N SER A 307 -15.10 -6.09 64.98
CA SER A 307 -16.28 -5.55 65.64
C SER A 307 -15.89 -4.35 66.50
N ILE A 308 -16.47 -3.18 66.24
CA ILE A 308 -16.59 -2.10 67.22
C ILE A 308 -18.02 -1.54 67.18
N VAL A 309 -18.50 -1.31 68.39
CA VAL A 309 -19.84 -1.01 68.84
C VAL A 309 -20.31 0.38 68.39
N THR A 310 -21.64 0.51 68.32
CA THR A 310 -22.48 1.68 68.09
C THR A 310 -21.92 3.04 68.54
N ASP A 311 -22.12 4.07 67.71
CA ASP A 311 -22.67 5.31 68.26
C ASP A 311 -23.65 5.98 67.29
N SER A 312 -24.84 6.25 67.81
CA SER A 312 -25.93 6.93 67.13
C SER A 312 -25.71 8.43 67.28
N SER A 313 -25.18 9.09 66.25
CA SER A 313 -25.26 10.54 66.13
C SER A 313 -25.94 10.93 64.83
N ASN A 314 -27.19 11.38 64.98
CA ASN A 314 -27.93 12.13 63.98
C ASN A 314 -27.12 13.37 63.58
N SER A 315 -26.33 13.25 62.51
CA SER A 315 -26.03 14.41 61.67
C SER A 315 -26.75 14.19 60.35
N SER A 316 -27.82 14.95 60.13
CA SER A 316 -28.51 15.03 58.86
C SER A 316 -27.54 15.63 57.84
N SER A 317 -26.73 14.76 57.23
CA SER A 317 -25.81 15.12 56.15
C SER A 317 -26.62 15.80 55.04
N PHE A 318 -26.55 17.12 55.02
CA PHE A 318 -27.23 17.96 54.04
C PHE A 318 -26.84 17.48 52.64
N GLY A 319 -27.80 16.86 51.96
CA GLY A 319 -27.64 16.40 50.59
C GLY A 319 -27.10 14.98 50.39
N GLY A 320 -26.97 14.13 51.42
CA GLY A 320 -26.50 12.74 51.26
C GLY A 320 -27.35 11.93 50.26
N ASP A 321 -28.67 11.93 50.45
CA ASP A 321 -29.60 11.25 49.54
C ASP A 321 -29.69 11.92 48.17
N ARG A 322 -29.58 13.26 48.12
CA ARG A 322 -29.55 14.01 46.85
C ARG A 322 -28.28 13.75 46.04
N LYS A 323 -27.12 13.61 46.70
CA LYS A 323 -25.84 13.29 46.06
C LYS A 323 -25.82 11.85 45.56
N LYS A 324 -26.41 10.92 46.31
CA LYS A 324 -26.61 9.53 45.88
C LYS A 324 -27.56 9.44 44.68
N ALA A 325 -28.68 10.14 44.72
CA ALA A 325 -29.63 10.22 43.60
C ALA A 325 -29.03 10.92 42.36
N MET A 326 -28.20 11.94 42.55
CA MET A 326 -27.48 12.61 41.46
C MET A 326 -26.43 11.69 40.83
N ASN A 327 -25.68 10.93 41.65
CA ASN A 327 -24.73 9.93 41.14
C ASN A 327 -25.44 8.77 40.45
N GLU A 328 -26.57 8.28 40.96
CA GLU A 328 -27.38 7.26 40.26
C GLU A 328 -27.97 7.81 38.96
N LYS A 329 -28.41 9.07 38.93
CA LYS A 329 -28.89 9.73 37.71
C LYS A 329 -27.76 9.98 36.71
N TRP A 330 -26.55 10.25 37.18
CA TRP A 330 -25.34 10.35 36.35
C TRP A 330 -24.95 8.97 35.82
N LYS A 331 -25.02 7.92 36.66
CA LYS A 331 -24.75 6.54 36.27
C LYS A 331 -25.78 6.03 35.27
N ARG A 332 -27.09 6.30 35.46
CA ARG A 332 -28.14 6.05 34.47
C ARG A 332 -27.97 6.87 33.20
N ARG A 333 -27.45 8.11 33.27
CA ARG A 333 -27.11 8.89 32.06
C ARG A 333 -25.87 8.38 31.34
N GLN A 334 -24.93 7.78 32.05
CA GLN A 334 -23.78 7.09 31.45
C GLN A 334 -24.24 5.77 30.85
N GLU A 335 -25.05 4.99 31.55
CA GLU A 335 -25.69 3.76 31.07
C GLU A 335 -26.67 4.03 29.91
N ASP A 336 -27.37 5.17 29.87
CA ASP A 336 -28.23 5.60 28.74
C ASP A 336 -27.37 6.09 27.55
N LYS A 337 -26.19 6.68 27.81
CA LYS A 337 -25.22 7.02 26.77
C LYS A 337 -24.50 5.78 26.23
N ASP A 338 -24.26 4.80 27.09
CA ASP A 338 -23.72 3.49 26.74
C ASP A 338 -24.81 2.63 26.08
N ALA A 339 -26.10 2.81 26.43
CA ALA A 339 -27.27 2.20 25.78
C ALA A 339 -27.58 2.81 24.40
N VAL A 340 -27.06 4.01 24.10
CA VAL A 340 -26.74 4.43 22.72
C VAL A 340 -25.48 3.68 22.27
N VAL A 341 -25.56 2.35 22.36
CA VAL A 341 -24.53 1.38 21.99
C VAL A 341 -24.15 1.62 20.53
N LEU A 342 -22.90 2.07 20.33
CA LEU A 342 -22.03 1.78 19.20
C LEU A 342 -22.54 2.17 17.79
N SER A 343 -22.30 3.41 17.38
CA SER A 343 -21.90 3.59 15.97
C SER A 343 -20.62 2.78 15.78
N HIS A 344 -20.62 1.81 14.84
CA HIS A 344 -19.42 1.05 14.48
C HIS A 344 -18.22 2.03 14.35
N GLU A 345 -17.01 1.61 14.72
CA GLU A 345 -15.82 2.47 14.54
C GLU A 345 -15.75 3.06 13.12
N ILE A 346 -16.15 2.29 12.11
CA ILE A 346 -16.26 2.71 10.72
C ILE A 346 -17.21 3.91 10.56
N ASP A 347 -18.39 3.86 11.17
CA ASP A 347 -19.40 4.93 11.10
C ASP A 347 -18.99 6.17 11.90
N ARG A 348 -17.99 6.06 12.78
CA ARG A 348 -17.35 7.22 13.45
C ARG A 348 -16.15 7.74 12.66
N TYR A 349 -15.35 6.84 12.11
CA TYR A 349 -14.11 7.17 11.42
C TYR A 349 -14.37 7.80 10.05
N LEU A 350 -15.30 7.27 9.25
CA LEU A 350 -15.55 7.79 7.90
C LEU A 350 -16.05 9.25 7.91
N PRO A 351 -17.00 9.66 8.77
CA PRO A 351 -17.51 11.03 8.79
C PRO A 351 -16.59 12.05 9.50
N ASP A 352 -15.60 11.58 10.27
CA ASP A 352 -14.64 12.47 10.94
C ASP A 352 -13.97 13.40 9.90
N ALA A 353 -13.71 14.66 10.26
CA ALA A 353 -13.07 15.58 9.32
C ALA A 353 -11.73 15.02 8.81
N ALA A 354 -11.56 15.04 7.48
CA ALA A 354 -10.32 14.63 6.85
C ALA A 354 -9.15 15.48 7.36
N LYS A 355 -8.00 14.83 7.57
CA LYS A 355 -6.78 15.55 7.97
C LYS A 355 -6.22 16.32 6.78
N GLN A 356 -5.67 17.49 7.07
CA GLN A 356 -4.99 18.28 6.05
C GLN A 356 -3.80 17.49 5.51
N ASP A 357 -3.60 17.57 4.20
CA ASP A 357 -2.43 17.00 3.55
C ASP A 357 -1.22 17.90 3.82
N ILE A 358 -0.57 17.67 4.96
CA ILE A 358 0.64 18.38 5.36
C ILE A 358 1.85 17.60 4.86
N LYS A 359 2.87 18.32 4.38
CA LYS A 359 4.15 17.74 3.97
C LYS A 359 4.72 16.88 5.11
N HIS A 360 4.96 15.60 4.85
CA HIS A 360 5.45 14.59 5.81
C HIS A 360 4.43 14.08 6.84
N PHE A 361 3.17 13.88 6.44
CA PHE A 361 2.20 13.17 7.29
C PHE A 361 2.66 11.73 7.61
N ASP A 362 2.76 11.40 8.90
CA ASP A 362 3.10 10.06 9.39
C ASP A 362 1.81 9.29 9.73
N ILE A 363 1.36 8.48 8.78
CA ILE A 363 0.16 7.65 8.91
C ILE A 363 0.28 6.60 10.03
N LEU A 364 1.48 6.05 10.26
CA LEU A 364 1.70 5.03 11.28
C LEU A 364 1.56 5.64 12.67
N ASN A 365 2.22 6.79 12.88
CA ASN A 365 2.09 7.51 14.14
C ASN A 365 0.66 8.03 14.36
N TRP A 366 -0.06 8.44 13.31
CA TRP A 366 -1.46 8.83 13.44
C TRP A 366 -2.31 7.69 13.97
N TRP A 367 -2.22 6.50 13.38
CA TRP A 367 -2.96 5.34 13.85
C TRP A 367 -2.53 4.89 15.25
N ARG A 368 -1.23 4.95 15.56
CA ARG A 368 -0.70 4.70 16.91
C ARG A 368 -1.37 5.58 17.97
N VAL A 369 -1.47 6.88 17.72
CA VAL A 369 -2.08 7.84 18.64
C VAL A 369 -3.60 7.67 18.73
N ASN A 370 -4.25 7.25 17.65
CA ASN A 370 -5.71 7.09 17.59
C ASN A 370 -6.18 5.64 17.87
N ALA A 371 -5.27 4.72 18.19
CA ALA A 371 -5.60 3.32 18.45
C ALA A 371 -6.56 3.13 19.63
N SER A 372 -6.52 4.01 20.64
CA SER A 372 -7.50 3.97 21.73
C SER A 372 -8.89 4.46 21.32
N LYS A 373 -8.98 5.29 20.27
CA LYS A 373 -10.25 5.79 19.72
C LYS A 373 -10.88 4.77 18.75
N TYR A 374 -10.03 4.05 18.00
CA TYR A 374 -10.41 3.09 16.98
C TYR A 374 -9.60 1.78 17.09
N PRO A 375 -9.74 0.99 18.17
CA PRO A 375 -8.91 -0.19 18.40
C PRO A 375 -8.95 -1.22 17.26
N ASP A 376 -10.13 -1.55 16.73
CA ASP A 376 -10.26 -2.58 15.70
C ASP A 376 -9.78 -2.06 14.33
N LEU A 377 -10.14 -0.83 13.96
CA LEU A 377 -9.62 -0.22 12.74
C LEU A 377 -8.10 -0.02 12.79
N ALA A 378 -7.55 0.31 13.95
CA ALA A 378 -6.10 0.42 14.13
C ALA A 378 -5.41 -0.95 13.94
N ALA A 379 -6.02 -2.04 14.40
CA ALA A 379 -5.51 -3.38 14.16
C ALA A 379 -5.54 -3.74 12.66
N ILE A 380 -6.62 -3.39 11.94
CA ILE A 380 -6.70 -3.57 10.48
C ILE A 380 -5.64 -2.71 9.78
N ALA A 381 -5.55 -1.43 10.14
CA ALA A 381 -4.60 -0.47 9.57
C ALA A 381 -3.17 -0.97 9.72
N ARG A 382 -2.80 -1.49 10.91
CA ARG A 382 -1.49 -2.08 11.18
C ARG A 382 -1.15 -3.23 10.24
N ASP A 383 -2.10 -4.10 9.92
CA ASP A 383 -1.83 -5.23 9.04
C ASP A 383 -1.82 -4.82 7.56
N VAL A 384 -2.74 -3.97 7.11
CA VAL A 384 -2.81 -3.55 5.69
C VAL A 384 -1.72 -2.56 5.29
N LEU A 385 -1.29 -1.66 6.20
CA LEU A 385 -0.21 -0.71 5.93
C LEU A 385 1.16 -1.38 5.84
N ALA A 386 1.31 -2.55 6.45
CA ALA A 386 2.53 -3.35 6.38
C ALA A 386 2.69 -4.10 5.04
N ILE A 387 1.66 -4.15 4.20
CA ILE A 387 1.69 -4.89 2.93
C ILE A 387 2.78 -4.30 2.01
N PRO A 388 3.80 -5.09 1.63
CA PRO A 388 4.77 -4.65 0.64
C PRO A 388 4.14 -4.68 -0.74
N VAL A 389 4.30 -3.60 -1.49
CA VAL A 389 3.75 -3.45 -2.85
C VAL A 389 4.78 -3.74 -3.94
N SER A 390 6.03 -4.04 -3.54
CA SER A 390 7.12 -4.48 -4.39
C SER A 390 7.78 -5.74 -3.83
N THR A 391 8.14 -6.67 -4.72
CA THR A 391 9.03 -7.81 -4.41
C THR A 391 10.51 -7.43 -4.49
N VAL A 392 10.81 -6.27 -5.06
CA VAL A 392 12.16 -5.74 -5.20
C VAL A 392 12.37 -4.67 -4.15
N ALA A 393 13.43 -4.84 -3.37
CA ALA A 393 13.90 -3.86 -2.41
C ALA A 393 15.03 -3.05 -3.04
N SER A 394 14.94 -1.73 -2.99
CA SER A 394 16.03 -0.81 -3.37
C SER A 394 16.78 -0.33 -2.14
#